data_AF-A0A945UV83-F1
#
_entry.id   AF-A0A945UV83-F1
#
_cell.length_a   1.000
_cell.length_b   1.000
_cell.length_c   1.000
_cell.angle_alpha   90.00
_cell.angle_beta   90.00
_cell.angle_gamma   90.00
#
_symmetry.space_group_name_H-M   'P 1'
#
loop_
_entity.id
_entity.type
_entity.pdbx_description
1 polymer ?
#
loop_
_entity_poly.entity_id
_entity_poly.type
_entity_poly.pdbx_seq_one_letter_code
_entity_poly.pdbx_strand_id
1 'polypeptide(L)'
;MVTASVGADLSVLQFRDRSSGEMVSLDAWAGEVVVLDFFAYWCAPCRPASAKIEAELVPAYKDVPNPHGAEVTVLAVNVESAKPDRTERFIATLGLSHVIDDIDGAALEALKARGLPFLVVLDGTKTKGGVADWNIVYKHNGLESIAKLREAIDGVEPAQETSG
;
A
#
# COMPACT_ATOMS: atom_id res chain seq x y z
N MET A 1 3.15 31.31 4.39
CA MET A 1 4.24 30.73 3.58
C MET A 1 3.71 29.44 2.99
N VAL A 2 3.69 29.34 1.67
CA VAL A 2 3.08 28.21 0.94
C VAL A 2 4.09 27.07 0.92
N THR A 3 3.90 26.04 1.73
CA THR A 3 4.61 24.77 1.58
C THR A 3 3.85 23.91 0.58
N ALA A 4 4.00 24.24 -0.71
CA ALA A 4 3.70 23.28 -1.76
C ALA A 4 4.91 22.36 -1.87
N SER A 5 4.89 21.27 -1.10
CA SER A 5 5.71 20.11 -1.46
C SER A 5 5.17 19.59 -2.78
N VAL A 6 5.92 19.77 -3.87
CA VAL A 6 5.70 19.02 -5.10
C VAL A 6 6.03 17.55 -4.78
N GLY A 7 5.09 16.89 -4.12
CA GLY A 7 5.02 15.45 -4.02
C GLY A 7 4.63 14.90 -5.40
N ALA A 8 5.01 13.66 -5.69
CA ALA A 8 4.43 12.95 -6.81
C ALA A 8 2.91 12.95 -6.61
N ASP A 9 2.16 13.35 -7.64
CA ASP A 9 0.72 13.15 -7.64
C ASP A 9 0.49 11.63 -7.66
N LEU A 10 0.08 11.06 -6.53
CA LEU A 10 -0.08 9.60 -6.42
C LEU A 10 -1.38 9.13 -7.08
N SER A 11 -2.33 10.03 -7.35
CA SER A 11 -3.61 9.67 -7.98
C SER A 11 -3.43 9.17 -9.42
N VAL A 12 -2.32 9.55 -10.08
CA VAL A 12 -2.01 9.12 -11.45
C VAL A 12 -1.36 7.73 -11.52
N LEU A 13 -0.98 7.15 -10.37
CA LEU A 13 -0.39 5.81 -10.34
C LEU A 13 -1.43 4.78 -10.74
N GLN A 14 -1.00 3.85 -11.57
CA GLN A 14 -1.82 2.78 -12.12
C GLN A 14 -1.17 1.45 -11.81
N PHE A 15 -1.96 0.49 -11.39
CA PHE A 15 -1.55 -0.87 -11.10
C PHE A 15 -2.44 -1.83 -11.88
N ARG A 16 -1.95 -3.02 -12.17
CA ARG A 16 -2.84 -4.09 -12.63
C ARG A 16 -3.27 -4.94 -11.45
N ASP A 17 -4.57 -5.01 -11.19
CA ASP A 17 -5.11 -5.94 -10.21
C ASP A 17 -4.97 -7.37 -10.74
N ARG A 18 -4.34 -8.26 -9.97
CA ARG A 18 -4.04 -9.62 -10.46
C ARG A 18 -5.25 -10.54 -10.42
N SER A 19 -6.28 -10.20 -9.66
CA SER A 19 -7.51 -10.99 -9.55
C SER A 19 -8.47 -10.71 -10.72
N SER A 20 -8.62 -9.43 -11.09
CA SER A 20 -9.50 -9.02 -12.20
C SER A 20 -8.75 -8.91 -13.53
N GLY A 21 -7.45 -8.64 -13.50
CA GLY A 21 -6.64 -8.31 -14.68
C GLY A 21 -6.81 -6.86 -15.16
N GLU A 22 -7.61 -6.06 -14.46
CA GLU A 22 -7.91 -4.67 -14.84
C GLU A 22 -6.86 -3.69 -14.32
N MET A 23 -6.74 -2.54 -14.99
CA MET A 23 -5.95 -1.43 -14.49
C MET A 23 -6.76 -0.66 -13.45
N VAL A 24 -6.15 -0.40 -12.29
CA VAL A 24 -6.75 0.32 -11.16
C VAL A 24 -5.80 1.43 -10.71
N SER A 25 -6.35 2.57 -10.29
CA SER A 25 -5.60 3.61 -9.58
C SER A 25 -5.69 3.42 -8.08
N LEU A 26 -4.91 4.18 -7.31
CA LEU A 26 -5.07 4.26 -5.86
C LEU A 26 -6.47 4.73 -5.46
N ASP A 27 -7.14 5.55 -6.28
CA ASP A 27 -8.49 6.05 -5.98
C ASP A 27 -9.57 4.95 -5.93
N ALA A 28 -9.26 3.72 -6.35
CA ALA A 28 -10.11 2.56 -6.03
C ALA A 28 -10.28 2.33 -4.52
N TRP A 29 -9.38 2.88 -3.70
CA TRP A 29 -9.39 2.84 -2.23
C TRP A 29 -9.46 4.25 -1.62
N ALA A 30 -10.00 5.23 -2.36
CA ALA A 30 -10.21 6.57 -1.82
C ALA A 30 -11.13 6.53 -0.58
N GLY A 31 -10.73 7.20 0.50
CA GLY A 31 -11.41 7.15 1.80
C GLY A 31 -10.75 6.21 2.81
N GLU A 32 -9.78 5.40 2.39
CA GLU A 32 -9.12 4.40 3.23
C GLU A 32 -7.68 4.79 3.59
N VAL A 33 -7.12 4.08 4.56
CA VAL A 33 -5.67 4.00 4.76
C VAL A 33 -5.14 2.81 3.93
N VAL A 34 -4.17 3.06 3.06
CA VAL A 34 -3.63 2.02 2.16
C VAL A 34 -2.19 1.69 2.55
N VAL A 35 -1.91 0.42 2.80
CA VAL A 35 -0.57 -0.12 3.02
C VAL A 35 -0.08 -0.79 1.74
N LEU A 36 1.05 -0.35 1.21
CA LEU A 36 1.70 -0.96 0.05
C LEU A 36 2.91 -1.78 0.52
N ASP A 37 2.86 -3.10 0.33
CA ASP A 37 3.98 -4.03 0.55
C ASP A 37 4.62 -4.42 -0.79
N PHE A 38 5.64 -3.67 -1.20
CA PHE A 38 6.34 -3.94 -2.46
C PHE A 38 7.29 -5.12 -2.33
N PHE A 39 7.13 -6.10 -3.22
CA PHE A 39 7.91 -7.35 -3.21
C PHE A 39 8.29 -7.84 -4.61
N ALA A 40 9.26 -8.75 -4.64
CA ALA A 40 9.55 -9.61 -5.79
C ALA A 40 9.89 -11.02 -5.27
N TYR A 41 9.55 -12.08 -6.02
CA TYR A 41 9.75 -13.46 -5.53
C TYR A 41 11.21 -13.81 -5.21
N TRP A 42 12.17 -13.15 -5.90
CA TRP A 42 13.61 -13.37 -5.74
C TRP A 42 14.22 -12.54 -4.62
N CYS A 43 13.48 -11.58 -4.07
CA CYS A 43 13.91 -10.75 -2.95
C CYS A 43 13.86 -11.58 -1.65
N ALA A 44 15.03 -12.06 -1.21
CA ALA A 44 15.16 -12.85 0.00
C ALA A 44 14.54 -12.19 1.25
N PRO A 45 14.74 -10.89 1.55
CA PRO A 45 14.13 -10.25 2.71
C PRO A 45 12.62 -9.99 2.57
N CYS A 46 12.06 -10.05 1.35
CA CYS A 46 10.62 -9.85 1.15
C CYS A 46 9.79 -10.99 1.73
N ARG A 47 10.27 -12.24 1.63
CA ARG A 47 9.54 -13.41 2.14
C ARG A 47 9.16 -13.29 3.63
N PRO A 48 10.09 -13.06 4.59
CA PRO A 48 9.72 -12.91 5.99
C PRO A 48 8.94 -11.61 6.27
N ALA A 49 9.14 -10.55 5.49
CA ALA A 49 8.40 -9.28 5.65
C ALA A 49 6.92 -9.46 5.28
N SER A 50 6.64 -9.87 4.04
CA SER A 50 5.27 -10.09 3.54
C SER A 50 4.55 -11.18 4.34
N ALA A 51 5.24 -12.25 4.75
CA ALA A 51 4.65 -13.27 5.62
C ALA A 51 4.19 -12.69 6.97
N LYS A 52 4.97 -11.77 7.55
CA LYS A 52 4.62 -11.13 8.82
C LYS A 52 3.46 -10.14 8.66
N ILE A 53 3.45 -9.38 7.57
CA ILE A 53 2.36 -8.45 7.24
C ILE A 53 1.04 -9.22 7.04
N GLU A 54 1.04 -10.28 6.24
CA GLU A 54 -0.16 -11.11 6.01
C GLU A 54 -0.64 -11.79 7.30
N ALA A 55 0.28 -12.28 8.13
CA ALA A 55 -0.07 -13.01 9.35
C ALA A 55 -0.49 -12.12 10.54
N GLU A 56 -0.01 -10.87 10.61
CA GLU A 56 -0.22 -10.00 11.77
C GLU A 56 -0.98 -8.71 11.45
N LEU A 57 -0.69 -8.05 10.33
CA LEU A 57 -1.27 -6.74 10.00
C LEU A 57 -2.65 -6.89 9.34
N VAL A 58 -2.75 -7.73 8.30
CA VAL A 58 -4.01 -7.98 7.58
C VAL A 58 -5.15 -8.38 8.54
N PRO A 59 -4.99 -9.39 9.43
CA PRO A 59 -6.06 -9.75 10.35
C PRO A 59 -6.33 -8.70 11.44
N ALA A 60 -5.40 -7.77 11.72
CA ALA A 60 -5.61 -6.72 12.71
C ALA A 60 -6.59 -5.65 12.25
N TYR A 61 -6.74 -5.46 10.93
CA TYR A 61 -7.65 -4.49 10.33
C TYR A 61 -8.70 -5.12 9.41
N LYS A 62 -8.78 -6.45 9.37
CA LYS A 62 -9.83 -7.14 8.63
C LYS A 62 -11.18 -6.86 9.28
N ASP A 63 -12.05 -6.16 8.56
CA ASP A 63 -13.39 -5.76 9.02
C ASP A 63 -13.34 -4.89 10.30
N VAL A 64 -12.20 -4.25 10.57
CA VAL A 64 -11.96 -3.41 11.73
C VAL A 64 -11.23 -2.14 11.28
N PRO A 65 -11.86 -0.96 11.35
CA PRO A 65 -11.20 0.28 10.99
C PRO A 65 -10.10 0.64 11.99
N ASN A 66 -9.25 1.59 11.63
CA ASN A 66 -8.32 2.20 12.57
C ASN A 66 -9.07 2.89 13.74
N PRO A 67 -8.39 3.32 14.81
CA PRO A 67 -9.01 3.97 15.97
C PRO A 67 -9.83 5.23 15.68
N HIS A 68 -9.67 5.82 14.49
CA HIS A 68 -10.38 7.02 14.05
C HIS A 68 -11.48 6.74 13.02
N GLY A 69 -11.76 5.46 12.74
CA GLY A 69 -12.86 5.04 11.87
C GLY A 69 -12.51 4.95 10.38
N ALA A 70 -11.23 5.02 10.00
CA ALA A 70 -10.80 4.78 8.63
C ALA A 70 -10.66 3.28 8.37
N GLU A 71 -11.25 2.78 7.28
CA GLU A 71 -10.95 1.43 6.79
C GLU A 71 -9.48 1.32 6.37
N VAL A 72 -8.91 0.12 6.45
CA VAL A 72 -7.50 -0.12 6.14
C VAL A 72 -7.38 -1.25 5.14
N THR A 73 -6.75 -0.96 4.00
CA THR A 73 -6.46 -1.96 2.97
C THR A 73 -4.95 -2.21 2.87
N VAL A 74 -4.56 -3.49 2.79
CA VAL A 74 -3.18 -3.91 2.57
C VAL A 74 -3.07 -4.50 1.16
N LEU A 75 -2.21 -3.91 0.34
CA LEU A 75 -1.93 -4.32 -1.03
C LEU A 75 -0.50 -4.84 -1.12
N ALA A 76 -0.35 -6.12 -1.49
CA ALA A 76 0.96 -6.64 -1.88
C ALA A 76 1.25 -6.21 -3.32
N VAL A 77 2.34 -5.48 -3.53
CA VAL A 77 2.69 -4.89 -4.83
C VAL A 77 3.84 -5.66 -5.46
N ASN A 78 3.53 -6.46 -6.47
CA ASN A 78 4.54 -7.19 -7.23
C ASN A 78 5.20 -6.28 -8.26
N VAL A 79 6.54 -6.29 -8.31
CA VAL A 79 7.32 -5.47 -9.27
C VAL A 79 8.10 -6.32 -10.27
N GLU A 80 7.80 -7.61 -10.34
CA GLU A 80 8.56 -8.60 -11.11
C GLU A 80 7.66 -9.34 -12.11
N SER A 81 8.08 -9.44 -13.38
CA SER A 81 7.28 -10.05 -14.46
C SER A 81 7.96 -11.18 -15.24
N ALA A 82 9.27 -11.40 -15.09
CA ALA A 82 10.03 -12.33 -15.92
C ALA A 82 9.75 -13.81 -15.60
N LYS A 83 9.29 -14.13 -14.39
CA LYS A 83 8.97 -15.51 -13.95
C LYS A 83 7.60 -15.57 -13.24
N PRO A 84 6.49 -15.42 -13.98
CA PRO A 84 5.15 -15.37 -13.38
C PRO A 84 4.84 -16.59 -12.49
N ASP A 85 5.18 -17.81 -12.91
CA ASP A 85 4.97 -19.02 -12.09
C ASP A 85 5.68 -18.99 -10.71
N ARG A 86 6.80 -18.27 -10.61
CA ARG A 86 7.54 -18.10 -9.36
C ARG A 86 6.89 -17.05 -8.48
N THR A 87 6.38 -15.97 -9.08
CA THR A 87 5.55 -14.98 -8.41
C THR A 87 4.27 -15.62 -7.88
N GLU A 88 3.55 -16.40 -8.69
CA GLU A 88 2.33 -17.11 -8.23
C GLU A 88 2.61 -18.03 -7.06
N ARG A 89 3.72 -18.78 -7.13
CA ARG A 89 4.11 -19.66 -6.03
C ARG A 89 4.42 -18.86 -4.75
N PHE A 90 5.07 -17.70 -4.87
CA PHE A 90 5.34 -16.83 -3.73
C PHE A 90 4.04 -16.35 -3.10
N ILE A 91 3.13 -15.80 -3.91
CA ILE A 91 1.79 -15.33 -3.50
C ILE A 91 1.04 -16.46 -2.78
N ALA A 92 0.90 -17.61 -3.43
CA ALA A 92 0.14 -18.74 -2.88
C ALA A 92 0.77 -19.33 -1.61
N THR A 93 2.11 -19.33 -1.51
CA THR A 93 2.81 -19.86 -0.32
C THR A 93 2.61 -18.96 0.90
N LEU A 94 2.57 -17.64 0.69
CA LEU A 94 2.39 -16.68 1.77
C LEU A 94 0.92 -16.36 2.05
N GLY A 95 0.02 -16.73 1.12
CA GLY A 95 -1.40 -16.44 1.24
C GLY A 95 -1.74 -14.98 1.00
N LEU A 96 -0.95 -14.26 0.19
CA LEU A 96 -1.17 -12.83 -0.06
C LEU A 96 -2.54 -12.63 -0.68
N SER A 97 -3.42 -11.94 0.04
CA SER A 97 -4.86 -11.92 -0.24
C SER A 97 -5.27 -10.87 -1.27
N HIS A 98 -4.55 -9.74 -1.35
CA HIS A 98 -4.78 -8.70 -2.35
C HIS A 98 -3.45 -8.33 -3.02
N VAL A 99 -3.30 -8.70 -4.29
CA VAL A 99 -2.06 -8.47 -5.04
C VAL A 99 -2.30 -7.62 -6.28
N ILE A 100 -1.51 -6.56 -6.41
CA ILE A 100 -1.47 -5.67 -7.56
C ILE A 100 -0.05 -5.66 -8.16
N ASP A 101 0.05 -5.34 -9.45
CA ASP A 101 1.31 -5.31 -10.21
C ASP A 101 1.75 -3.86 -10.51
N ASP A 102 3.00 -3.53 -10.18
CA ASP A 102 3.76 -2.32 -10.57
C ASP A 102 4.98 -2.74 -11.41
N ILE A 103 4.74 -3.40 -12.55
CA ILE A 103 5.80 -4.07 -13.35
C ILE A 103 6.80 -3.10 -13.97
N ASP A 104 6.36 -1.90 -14.34
CA ASP A 104 7.24 -0.86 -14.87
C ASP A 104 7.99 -0.08 -13.77
N GLY A 105 7.63 -0.31 -12.50
CA GLY A 105 8.23 0.33 -11.34
C GLY A 105 7.85 1.80 -11.19
N ALA A 106 6.79 2.27 -11.85
CA ALA A 106 6.37 3.66 -11.81
C ALA A 106 6.04 4.10 -10.37
N ALA A 107 5.35 3.25 -9.60
CA ALA A 107 5.04 3.56 -8.20
C ALA A 107 6.30 3.52 -7.32
N LEU A 108 7.19 2.54 -7.49
CA LEU A 108 8.48 2.51 -6.78
C LEU A 108 9.29 3.79 -7.03
N GLU A 109 9.36 4.25 -8.28
CA GLU A 109 10.08 5.48 -8.65
C GLU A 109 9.43 6.71 -8.02
N ALA A 110 8.11 6.87 -8.17
CA ALA A 110 7.35 8.00 -7.61
C ALA A 110 7.51 8.10 -6.08
N LEU A 111 7.53 6.95 -5.39
CA LEU A 111 7.68 6.85 -3.94
C LEU A 111 9.14 6.93 -3.48
N LYS A 112 10.08 6.96 -4.43
CA LYS A 112 11.54 7.04 -4.23
C LYS A 112 12.08 5.87 -3.42
N ALA A 113 11.65 4.66 -3.78
CA ALA A 113 12.17 3.43 -3.22
C ALA A 113 13.68 3.29 -3.50
N ARG A 114 14.41 2.66 -2.57
CA ARG A 114 15.87 2.43 -2.69
C ARG A 114 16.22 0.94 -2.77
N GLY A 115 15.24 0.06 -2.55
CA GLY A 115 15.39 -1.38 -2.62
C GLY A 115 14.13 -2.07 -2.11
N LEU A 116 14.15 -3.41 -2.13
CA LEU A 116 13.05 -4.25 -1.66
C LEU A 116 13.42 -5.00 -0.36
N PRO A 117 12.43 -5.36 0.47
CA PRO A 117 11.04 -4.92 0.38
C PRO A 117 10.93 -3.42 0.65
N PHE A 118 9.88 -2.80 0.13
CA PHE A 118 9.60 -1.38 0.37
C PHE A 118 8.16 -1.24 0.86
N LEU A 119 7.99 -0.54 1.98
CA LEU A 119 6.73 -0.46 2.69
C LEU A 119 6.30 0.99 2.71
N VAL A 120 5.03 1.25 2.38
CA VAL A 120 4.44 2.59 2.40
C VAL A 120 3.07 2.52 3.08
N VAL A 121 2.76 3.50 3.92
CA VAL A 121 1.40 3.74 4.40
C VAL A 121 0.94 5.08 3.85
N LEU A 122 -0.21 5.06 3.19
CA LEU A 122 -0.86 6.19 2.56
C LEU A 122 -2.14 6.54 3.32
N ASP A 123 -2.32 7.82 3.59
CA ASP A 123 -3.59 8.39 4.00
C ASP A 123 -4.36 8.83 2.76
N GLY A 124 -5.47 8.14 2.47
CA GLY A 124 -6.43 8.48 1.41
C GLY A 124 -7.76 9.00 1.96
N THR A 125 -7.84 9.29 3.26
CA THR A 125 -9.12 9.59 3.95
C THR A 125 -9.72 10.93 3.54
N LYS A 126 -8.89 11.88 3.09
CA LYS A 126 -9.35 13.16 2.58
C LYS A 126 -9.68 13.04 1.10
N THR A 127 -10.97 13.06 0.77
CA THR A 127 -11.45 12.93 -0.61
C THR A 127 -12.13 14.19 -1.13
N LYS A 128 -12.10 14.38 -2.45
CA LYS A 128 -12.87 15.41 -3.15
C LYS A 128 -13.37 14.86 -4.48
N GLY A 129 -14.68 14.68 -4.60
CA GLY A 129 -15.29 14.15 -5.83
C GLY A 129 -14.85 12.72 -6.17
N GLY A 130 -14.59 11.90 -5.14
CA GLY A 130 -14.15 10.51 -5.30
C GLY A 130 -12.64 10.33 -5.51
N VAL A 131 -11.87 11.42 -5.60
CA VAL A 131 -10.40 11.38 -5.68
C VAL A 131 -9.82 11.69 -4.31
N ALA A 132 -8.84 10.89 -3.86
CA ALA A 132 -8.17 11.12 -2.59
C ALA A 132 -6.96 12.06 -2.73
N ASP A 133 -6.78 12.94 -1.75
CA ASP A 133 -5.60 13.78 -1.56
C ASP A 133 -4.53 12.95 -0.84
N TRP A 134 -3.95 12.00 -1.57
CA TRP A 134 -3.05 10.98 -1.03
C TRP A 134 -1.81 11.55 -0.34
N ASN A 135 -1.62 11.20 0.93
CA ASN A 135 -0.45 11.60 1.71
C ASN A 135 0.35 10.39 2.18
N ILE A 136 1.68 10.46 2.06
CA ILE A 136 2.57 9.42 2.61
C ILE A 136 2.76 9.69 4.11
N VAL A 137 2.22 8.83 4.97
CA VAL A 137 2.40 8.94 6.43
C VAL A 137 3.52 8.05 6.95
N TYR A 138 3.91 7.02 6.19
CA TYR A 138 5.07 6.19 6.47
C TYR A 138 5.70 5.67 5.18
N LYS A 139 7.04 5.59 5.14
CA LYS A 139 7.73 4.79 4.14
C LYS A 139 9.09 4.28 4.63
N HIS A 140 9.41 3.04 4.32
CA HIS A 140 10.68 2.43 4.73
C HIS A 140 11.14 1.31 3.78
N ASN A 141 12.46 1.15 3.63
CA ASN A 141 13.04 0.02 2.88
C ASN A 141 13.34 -1.09 3.89
N GLY A 142 12.60 -2.19 3.84
CA GLY A 142 12.58 -3.20 4.89
C GLY A 142 11.40 -3.02 5.84
N LEU A 143 10.97 -4.12 6.48
CA LEU A 143 10.02 -4.08 7.57
C LEU A 143 10.75 -3.79 8.88
N GLU A 144 10.52 -2.63 9.51
CA GLU A 144 11.05 -2.32 10.84
C GLU A 144 10.34 -3.13 11.92
N SER A 145 9.01 -3.02 11.96
CA SER A 145 8.13 -3.82 12.83
C SER A 145 6.67 -3.62 12.42
N ILE A 146 5.81 -4.56 12.80
CA ILE A 146 4.34 -4.41 12.66
C ILE A 146 3.84 -3.25 13.53
N ALA A 147 4.42 -3.05 14.71
CA ALA A 147 4.06 -1.93 15.59
C ALA A 147 4.27 -0.56 14.94
N LYS A 148 5.34 -0.39 14.14
CA LYS A 148 5.59 0.86 13.40
C LYS A 148 4.58 1.09 12.28
N LEU A 149 4.17 0.04 11.57
CA LEU A 149 3.08 0.14 10.59
C LEU A 149 1.77 0.52 11.26
N ARG A 150 1.43 -0.12 12.39
CA ARG A 150 0.24 0.19 13.18
C ARG A 150 0.25 1.61 13.72
N GLU A 151 1.39 2.09 14.24
CA GLU A 151 1.54 3.48 14.68
C GLU A 151 1.24 4.47 13.56
N ALA A 152 1.69 4.19 12.33
CA ALA A 152 1.40 5.02 11.17
C ALA A 152 -0.08 4.97 10.75
N ILE A 153 -0.67 3.77 10.71
CA ILE A 153 -2.08 3.54 10.33
C ILE A 153 -3.02 4.15 11.36
N ASP A 154 -2.78 3.89 12.65
CA ASP A 154 -3.61 4.33 13.76
C ASP A 154 -3.45 5.82 14.04
N GLY A 155 -2.39 6.46 13.52
CA GLY A 155 -2.21 7.92 13.58
C GLY A 155 -2.94 8.69 12.47
N VAL A 156 -3.59 8.01 11.52
CA VAL A 156 -4.40 8.68 10.48
C VAL A 156 -5.76 9.03 11.04
N GLU A 157 -6.05 10.33 11.10
CA GLU A 157 -7.36 10.86 11.49
C GLU A 157 -8.11 11.32 10.23
N PRO A 158 -9.26 10.72 9.87
CA PRO A 158 -10.07 11.21 8.77
C PRO A 158 -10.44 12.67 8.96
N ALA A 159 -10.31 13.44 7.88
CA ALA A 159 -10.79 14.81 7.85
C ALA A 159 -12.28 14.82 8.24
N GLN A 160 -12.61 15.50 9.33
CA GLN A 160 -14.00 15.66 9.75
C GLN A 160 -14.77 16.34 8.61
N GLU A 161 -15.81 15.68 8.08
CA GLU A 161 -16.75 16.35 7.20
C GLU A 161 -17.39 17.49 7.98
N THR A 162 -16.96 18.72 7.74
CA THR A 162 -17.70 19.89 8.20
C THR A 162 -19.01 19.89 7.43
N SER A 163 -20.05 19.28 8.00
CA SER A 163 -21.43 19.46 7.61
C SER A 163 -21.72 20.97 7.64
N GLY A 164 -21.78 21.59 6.47
CA GLY A 164 -22.23 22.97 6.28
C GLY A 164 -23.72 23.01 6.01
#